data_AF-A0A920S8W5-F1
#
_entry.id   AF-A0A920S8W5-F1
#
_cell.length_a   1.000
_cell.length_b   1.000
_cell.length_c   1.000
_cell.angle_alpha   90.00
_cell.angle_beta   90.00
_cell.angle_gamma   90.00
#
_symmetry.space_group_name_H-M   'P 1'
#
loop_
_entity.id
_entity.type
_entity.pdbx_description
1 polymer ?
#
loop_
_entity_poly.entity_id
_entity_poly.type
_entity_poly.pdbx_seq_one_letter_code
_entity_poly.pdbx_strand_id
1 'polypeptide(L)' 'MLGQSGWITEPRFEDSLSRWKNRDELDSLIGPVTAEWDAHKLMTALQNEGVAAGAVFDSKDLLFDPHLVERGF' A
#
# COMPACT_ATOMS: atom_id res chain seq x y z
N MET A 1 -7.30 8.77 -2.22
CA MET A 1 -6.67 7.84 -3.17
C MET A 1 -7.47 6.53 -3.37
N LEU A 2 -7.74 5.75 -2.32
CA LEU A 2 -8.46 4.47 -2.44
C LEU A 2 -10.00 4.57 -2.53
N GLY A 3 -10.57 5.77 -2.68
CA GLY A 3 -12.02 5.97 -2.79
C GLY A 3 -12.82 5.74 -1.49
N GLN A 4 -12.17 5.47 -0.36
CA GLN A 4 -12.82 5.11 0.90
C GLN A 4 -12.68 6.21 1.96
N SER A 5 -13.23 7.39 1.70
CA SER A 5 -13.19 8.51 2.67
C SER A 5 -13.91 8.21 3.99
N GLY A 6 -14.84 7.23 3.99
CA GLY A 6 -15.60 6.84 5.17
C GLY A 6 -14.76 6.19 6.27
N TRP A 7 -13.72 5.42 5.94
CA TRP A 7 -12.94 4.67 6.94
C TRP A 7 -12.20 5.58 7.92
N ILE A 8 -11.77 6.78 7.47
CA ILE A 8 -11.09 7.76 8.30
C ILE A 8 -12.01 8.28 9.41
N THR A 9 -13.33 8.29 9.18
CA THR A 9 -14.33 8.76 10.14
C THR A 9 -14.92 7.64 10.99
N GLU A 10 -14.53 6.38 10.75
CA GLU A 10 -15.01 5.26 11.54
C GLU A 10 -14.24 5.19 12.87
N PRO A 11 -14.93 5.17 14.03
CA PRO A 11 -14.26 5.17 15.34
C PRO A 11 -13.29 3.99 15.53
N ARG A 12 -13.53 2.87 14.85
CA ARG A 12 -12.66 1.69 14.88
C ARG A 12 -11.30 1.88 14.17
N PHE A 13 -11.16 2.91 13.33
CA PHE A 13 -9.95 3.20 12.54
C PHE A 13 -9.37 4.61 12.75
N GLU A 14 -9.98 5.42 13.62
CA GLU A 14 -9.63 6.82 13.86
C GLU A 14 -8.18 7.00 14.33
N ASP A 15 -7.75 6.19 15.31
CA ASP A 15 -6.41 6.25 15.90
C ASP A 15 -5.58 4.97 15.67
N SER A 16 -4.28 5.06 15.95
CA SER A 16 -3.35 3.95 15.73
C SER A 16 -3.65 2.71 16.59
N LEU A 17 -4.08 2.88 17.84
CA LEU A 17 -4.42 1.76 18.73
C LEU A 17 -5.71 1.09 18.27
N SER A 18 -6.71 1.88 17.86
CA SER A 18 -7.98 1.39 17.33
C SER A 18 -7.76 0.63 16.01
N ARG A 19 -6.96 1.16 15.07
CA ARG A 19 -6.57 0.43 13.86
C ARG A 19 -5.87 -0.90 14.17
N TRP A 20 -4.96 -0.91 15.15
CA TRP A 20 -4.25 -2.12 15.53
C TRP A 20 -5.17 -3.20 16.13
N LYS A 21 -6.12 -2.78 16.98
CA LYS A 21 -7.13 -3.68 17.57
C LYS A 21 -8.07 -4.27 16.52
N ASN A 22 -8.40 -3.51 15.48
CA ASN A 22 -9.32 -3.90 14.41
C ASN A 22 -8.59 -4.25 13.09
N ARG A 23 -7.29 -4.60 13.16
CA ARG A 23 -6.44 -4.76 11.97
C ARG A 23 -6.95 -5.83 11.01
N ASP A 24 -7.48 -6.95 11.52
CA ASP A 24 -7.92 -8.06 10.68
C ASP A 24 -9.16 -7.65 9.86
N GLU A 25 -10.02 -6.81 10.44
CA GLU A 25 -11.15 -6.21 9.75
C GLU A 25 -10.69 -5.13 8.76
N LEU A 26 -9.75 -4.27 9.17
CA LEU A 26 -9.18 -3.26 8.30
C LEU A 26 -8.49 -3.88 7.06
N ASP A 27 -7.75 -4.98 7.24
CA ASP A 27 -7.11 -5.72 6.15
C ASP A 27 -8.15 -6.34 5.21
N SER A 28 -9.26 -6.86 5.75
CA SER A 28 -10.38 -7.40 4.96
C SER A 28 -11.07 -6.33 4.10
N LEU A 29 -11.02 -5.07 4.54
CA LEU A 29 -11.54 -3.93 3.78
C LEU A 29 -10.53 -3.42 2.73
N ILE A 30 -9.25 -3.29 3.10
CA ILE A 30 -8.18 -2.79 2.21
C ILE A 30 -7.88 -3.78 1.08
N GLY A 31 -7.89 -5.08 1.37
CA GLY A 31 -7.50 -6.14 0.43
C GLY A 31 -8.25 -6.07 -0.91
N PRO A 32 -9.59 -6.10 -0.93
CA PRO A 32 -10.36 -6.01 -2.18
C PRO A 32 -10.07 -4.73 -2.98
N VAL A 33 -9.94 -3.58 -2.31
CA VAL A 33 -9.71 -2.30 -2.98
C VAL A 33 -8.30 -2.23 -3.59
N THR A 34 -7.31 -2.78 -2.90
CA THR A 34 -5.92 -2.81 -3.40
C THR A 34 -5.71 -3.87 -4.48
N ALA A 35 -6.50 -4.95 -4.48
CA ALA A 35 -6.45 -5.99 -5.51
C ALA A 35 -6.91 -5.51 -6.90
N GLU A 36 -7.68 -4.42 -6.98
CA GLU A 36 -8.07 -3.81 -8.26
C GLU A 36 -6.94 -3.01 -8.93
N TRP A 37 -5.81 -2.82 -8.23
CA TRP A 37 -4.68 -2.06 -8.73
C TRP A 37 -3.53 -2.96 -9.20
N ASP A 38 -2.78 -2.47 -10.17
CA ASP A 38 -1.42 -2.96 -10.40
C ASP A 38 -0.52 -2.60 -9.21
N ALA A 39 0.25 -3.57 -8.71
CA ALA A 39 1.02 -3.43 -7.48
C ALA A 39 2.04 -2.28 -7.55
N HIS A 40 2.75 -2.13 -8.68
CA HIS A 40 3.75 -1.08 -8.86
C HIS A 40 3.10 0.31 -9.00
N LYS A 41 1.96 0.40 -9.69
CA LYS A 41 1.20 1.65 -9.80
C LYS A 41 0.64 2.09 -8.45
N LEU A 42 0.08 1.16 -7.67
CA LEU A 42 -0.42 1.46 -6.33
C LEU A 42 0.71 1.90 -5.40
N MET A 43 1.84 1.18 -5.40
CA MET A 43 3.04 1.54 -4.65
C MET A 43 3.48 2.98 -4.97
N THR A 44 3.67 3.30 -6.25
CA THR A 44 4.12 4.62 -6.70
C THR A 44 3.14 5.72 -6.28
N ALA A 45 1.84 5.48 -6.45
CA ALA A 45 0.84 6.49 -6.12
C ALA A 45 0.68 6.70 -4.61
N LEU A 46 0.85 5.66 -3.78
CA LEU A 46 0.91 5.81 -2.31
C LEU A 46 2.15 6.60 -1.87
N GLN A 47 3.31 6.28 -2.44
CA GLN A 47 4.56 6.98 -2.15
C GLN A 47 4.51 8.47 -2.54
N ASN A 48 3.87 8.80 -3.66
CA ASN A 48 3.67 10.19 -4.09
C ASN A 48 2.83 11.01 -3.10
N GLU A 49 1.95 10.36 -2.34
CA GLU A 49 1.15 10.98 -1.26
C GLU A 49 1.87 10.91 0.11
N GLY A 50 3.13 10.46 0.14
CA GLY A 50 3.94 10.34 1.35
C GLY A 50 3.64 9.08 2.19
N VAL A 51 2.86 8.14 1.67
CA VAL A 51 2.57 6.87 2.34
C VAL A 51 3.66 5.84 1.99
N ALA A 52 4.36 5.34 3.00
CA ALA A 52 5.34 4.28 2.82
C ALA A 52 4.66 2.98 2.31
N ALA A 53 5.00 2.57 1.09
CA ALA A 53 4.49 1.36 0.47
C ALA A 53 5.60 0.70 -0.36
N GLY A 54 5.57 -0.63 -0.46
CA GLY A 54 6.47 -1.41 -1.30
C GLY A 54 5.71 -2.56 -1.94
N ALA A 55 5.83 -2.74 -3.25
CA ALA A 55 5.35 -3.94 -3.92
C ALA A 55 6.24 -5.13 -3.54
N VAL A 56 5.69 -6.35 -3.64
CA VAL A 56 6.49 -7.57 -3.55
C VAL A 56 7.09 -7.81 -4.93
N PHE A 57 8.38 -7.52 -5.08
CA PHE A 57 9.11 -7.63 -6.34
C PHE A 57 9.45 -9.08 -6.68
N ASP A 58 9.26 -9.47 -7.94
CA ASP A 58 9.80 -10.73 -8.46
C ASP A 58 11.22 -10.55 -9.03
N SER A 59 11.86 -11.65 -9.45
CA SER A 59 13.23 -11.61 -10.00
C SER A 59 13.36 -10.74 -11.25
N LYS A 60 12.29 -10.62 -12.05
CA LYS A 60 12.28 -9.80 -13.24
C LYS A 60 12.17 -8.32 -12.85
N ASP A 61 11.33 -8.00 -11.87
CA ASP A 61 11.19 -6.63 -11.40
C ASP A 61 12.51 -6.12 -10.80
N LEU A 62 13.24 -6.96 -10.04
CA LEU A 62 14.57 -6.63 -9.52
C LEU A 62 15.60 -6.40 -10.64
N LEU A 63 15.59 -7.22 -11.68
CA LEU A 63 16.54 -7.12 -12.79
C LEU A 63 16.43 -5.78 -13.53
N PHE A 64 15.24 -5.18 -13.54
CA PHE A 64 14.97 -3.91 -14.23
C PHE A 64 14.72 -2.75 -13.25
N ASP A 65 14.97 -2.96 -11.95
CA ASP A 65 14.76 -1.92 -10.95
C ASP A 65 15.76 -0.77 -11.17
N PRO A 66 15.28 0.46 -11.42
CA PRO A 66 16.16 1.60 -11.67
C PRO A 66 17.17 1.84 -10.55
N HIS A 67 16.78 1.60 -9.29
CA HIS A 67 17.65 1.75 -8.12
C HIS A 67 18.83 0.78 -8.14
N LEU A 68 18.60 -0.46 -8.60
CA LEU A 68 19.62 -1.49 -8.72
C LEU A 68 20.51 -1.26 -9.94
N VAL A 69 19.92 -0.89 -11.08
CA VAL A 69 20.66 -0.55 -12.31
C VAL A 69 21.58 0.65 -12.08
N GLU A 70 21.10 1.71 -11.41
CA GLU A 70 21.93 2.88 -11.03
C GLU A 70 23.12 2.52 -10.15
N ARG A 71 23.01 1.42 -9.40
CA ARG A 71 24.05 0.93 -8.48
C ARG A 71 24.92 -0.18 -9.08
N GLY A 72 24.67 -0.57 -10.33
CA GLY A 72 25.47 -1.55 -11.06
C GLY A 72 25.23 -3.00 -10.63
N PHE A 73 24.04 -3.31 -10.12
CA PHE A 73 23.59 -4.68 -9.86
C PHE A 73 22.89 -5.30 -11.06
#